data_AF-A0A088C9P1-F1
#
_entry.id   AF-A0A088C9P1-F1
#
_cell.length_a   1.000
_cell.length_b   1.000
_cell.length_c   1.000
_cell.angle_alpha   90.00
_cell.angle_beta   90.00
_cell.angle_gamma   90.00
#
_symmetry.space_group_name_H-M   'P 1'
#
loop_
_entity.id
_entity.type
_entity.pdbx_description
1 polymer ?
#
loop_
_entity_poly.entity_id
_entity_poly.type
_entity_poly.pdbx_seq_one_letter_code
_entity_poly.pdbx_strand_id
1 'polypeptide(L)'
;AIGLLESLPQDVLVKVLCKVNHSDLRQLLLVSKPVSEATVVARELHFAFATPSSKAAFRGDEEEEGPGAPKQHRVARSRVRGKNLASIAVNLSASFNSLLSEV
;
A
#
# COMPACT_ATOMS: atom_id res chain seq x y z
N ALA A 1 -31.97 0.97 22.72
CA ALA A 1 -31.75 2.16 21.87
C ALA A 1 -31.21 1.66 20.55
N ILE A 2 -31.85 2.00 19.43
CA ILE A 2 -31.32 1.71 18.10
C ILE A 2 -30.11 2.61 17.92
N GLY A 3 -28.94 2.05 17.59
CA GLY A 3 -27.73 2.83 17.43
C GLY A 3 -27.89 3.85 16.30
N LEU A 4 -27.26 5.02 16.40
CA LEU A 4 -27.26 6.04 15.33
C LEU A 4 -26.82 5.43 13.98
N LEU A 5 -25.89 4.47 14.05
CA LEU A 5 -25.38 3.73 12.89
C LEU A 5 -26.47 2.89 12.21
N GLU A 6 -27.37 2.29 12.98
CA GLU A 6 -28.45 1.39 12.50
C GLU A 6 -29.67 2.16 12.01
N SER A 7 -29.76 3.46 12.35
CA SER A 7 -30.81 4.35 11.81
C SER A 7 -30.52 4.82 10.39
N LEU A 8 -29.30 4.61 9.89
CA LEU A 8 -28.90 5.01 8.55
C LEU A 8 -29.53 4.09 7.50
N PRO A 9 -29.90 4.62 6.32
CA PRO A 9 -30.21 3.81 5.16
C PRO A 9 -29.08 2.84 4.81
N GLN A 10 -29.43 1.65 4.32
CA GLN A 10 -28.48 0.56 4.04
C GLN A 10 -27.34 0.98 3.10
N ASP A 11 -27.65 1.79 2.09
CA ASP A 11 -26.66 2.28 1.12
C ASP A 11 -25.67 3.28 1.73
N VAL A 12 -26.13 4.13 2.65
CA VAL A 12 -25.28 5.04 3.43
C VAL A 12 -24.39 4.25 4.37
N LEU A 13 -24.96 3.23 5.04
CA LEU A 13 -24.23 2.33 5.91
C LEU A 13 -23.09 1.63 5.15
N VAL A 14 -23.37 1.05 3.99
CA VAL A 14 -22.35 0.43 3.12
C VAL A 14 -21.25 1.43 2.76
N LYS A 15 -21.59 2.66 2.35
CA LYS A 15 -20.59 3.69 2.00
C LYS A 15 -19.67 4.05 3.17
N VAL A 16 -20.21 4.10 4.39
CA VAL A 16 -19.41 4.32 5.61
C VAL A 16 -18.50 3.12 5.86
N LEU A 17 -19.00 1.89 5.75
CA LEU A 17 -18.21 0.66 5.95
C LEU A 17 -17.11 0.49 4.90
N CYS A 18 -17.28 1.01 3.68
CA CYS A 18 -16.23 1.03 2.66
C CYS A 18 -15.02 1.92 3.01
N LYS A 19 -15.10 2.75 4.06
CA LYS A 19 -13.98 3.60 4.51
C LYS A 19 -13.14 2.98 5.62
N VAL A 20 -13.55 1.82 6.11
CA VAL A 20 -12.87 1.08 7.19
C VAL A 20 -11.72 0.24 6.58
N ASN A 21 -10.74 -0.16 7.38
CA ASN A 21 -9.65 -0.99 6.87
C ASN A 21 -10.11 -2.42 6.61
N HIS A 22 -9.43 -3.11 5.69
CA HIS A 22 -9.72 -4.50 5.38
C HIS A 22 -9.52 -5.45 6.59
N SER A 23 -8.65 -5.10 7.55
CA SER A 23 -8.45 -5.86 8.79
C SER A 23 -9.70 -5.87 9.69
N ASP A 24 -10.50 -4.82 9.63
CA ASP A 24 -11.53 -4.53 10.63
C ASP A 24 -12.89 -5.15 10.21
N LEU A 25 -13.03 -5.53 8.94
CA LEU A 25 -14.21 -6.20 8.38
C LEU A 25 -14.67 -7.41 9.20
N ARG A 26 -13.73 -8.24 9.69
CA ARG A 26 -14.08 -9.42 10.49
C ARG A 26 -14.76 -9.05 11.80
N GLN A 27 -14.37 -7.94 12.41
CA GLN A 27 -14.96 -7.48 13.68
C GLN A 27 -16.35 -6.89 13.45
N LEU A 28 -16.57 -6.22 12.31
CA LEU A 28 -17.86 -5.62 11.96
C LEU A 28 -19.00 -6.63 11.80
N LEU A 29 -18.69 -7.87 11.39
CA LEU A 29 -19.67 -8.96 11.28
C LEU A 29 -20.28 -9.38 12.64
N LEU A 30 -19.64 -9.03 13.76
CA LEU A 30 -20.04 -9.44 15.10
C LEU A 30 -20.83 -8.36 15.86
N VAL A 31 -20.99 -7.16 15.29
CA VAL A 31 -21.59 -6.01 16.00
C VAL A 31 -23.11 -6.13 16.07
N SER A 32 -23.77 -6.19 14.93
CA SER A 32 -25.23 -6.34 14.83
C SER A 32 -25.66 -6.85 13.46
N LYS A 33 -26.91 -7.29 13.34
CA LYS A 33 -27.49 -7.79 12.08
C LYS A 33 -27.40 -6.79 10.92
N PRO A 34 -27.86 -5.53 11.05
CA PRO A 34 -27.80 -4.58 9.93
C PRO A 34 -26.36 -4.25 9.52
N VAL A 35 -25.45 -4.16 10.50
CA VAL A 35 -24.03 -3.93 10.23
C VAL A 35 -23.42 -5.13 9.50
N SER A 36 -23.72 -6.35 9.93
CA SER A 36 -23.27 -7.59 9.29
C SER A 36 -23.72 -7.64 7.82
N GLU A 37 -25.00 -7.41 7.54
CA GLU A 37 -25.55 -7.40 6.18
C GLU A 37 -24.88 -6.35 5.29
N ALA A 38 -24.70 -5.13 5.81
CA ALA A 38 -24.01 -4.08 5.07
C ALA A 38 -22.53 -4.39 4.85
N THR A 39 -21.90 -5.10 5.79
CA THR A 39 -20.49 -5.52 5.70
C THR A 39 -20.29 -6.55 4.59
N VAL A 40 -21.23 -7.47 4.40
CA VAL A 40 -21.19 -8.44 3.29
C VAL A 40 -21.25 -7.72 1.95
N VAL A 41 -22.18 -6.76 1.81
CA VAL A 41 -22.30 -5.96 0.58
C VAL A 41 -21.05 -5.12 0.33
N ALA A 42 -20.51 -4.46 1.37
CA ALA A 42 -19.27 -3.70 1.26
C ALA A 42 -18.09 -4.59 0.84
N ARG A 43 -18.03 -5.83 1.33
CA ARG A 43 -17.01 -6.80 0.96
C ARG A 43 -17.04 -7.12 -0.53
N GLU A 44 -18.22 -7.37 -1.08
CA GLU A 44 -18.39 -7.72 -2.50
C GLU A 44 -18.16 -6.53 -3.43
N LEU A 45 -18.65 -5.33 -3.07
CA LEU A 45 -18.59 -4.15 -3.94
C LEU A 45 -17.25 -3.40 -3.87
N HIS A 46 -16.59 -3.39 -2.71
CA HIS A 46 -15.37 -2.61 -2.50
C HIS A 46 -14.17 -3.50 -2.24
N PHE A 47 -14.19 -4.31 -1.18
CA PHE A 47 -13.00 -5.00 -0.71
C PHE A 47 -12.55 -6.19 -1.57
N ALA A 48 -13.45 -6.83 -2.32
CA ALA A 48 -13.10 -7.89 -3.26
C ALA A 48 -12.23 -7.40 -4.44
N PHE A 49 -12.32 -6.11 -4.75
CA PHE A 49 -11.60 -5.48 -5.87
C PHE A 49 -10.58 -4.43 -5.42
N ALA A 50 -10.72 -3.89 -4.21
CA ALA A 50 -9.79 -2.93 -3.65
C ALA A 50 -8.47 -3.64 -3.33
N THR A 51 -7.39 -3.19 -3.97
CA THR A 51 -6.05 -3.67 -3.64
C THR A 51 -5.76 -3.30 -2.18
N PRO A 52 -5.49 -4.27 -1.29
CA PRO A 52 -5.18 -3.97 0.10
C PRO A 52 -4.02 -2.97 0.16
N SER A 53 -4.17 -1.95 1.02
CA SER A 53 -3.21 -0.85 1.10
C SER A 53 -1.80 -1.41 1.28
N SER A 54 -0.93 -1.14 0.30
CA SER A 54 0.51 -1.35 0.38
C SER A 54 1.11 -0.35 1.38
N LYS A 55 0.74 -0.45 2.66
CA LYS A 55 1.71 -0.10 3.69
C LYS A 55 2.81 -1.13 3.52
N ALA A 56 3.87 -0.72 2.84
CA ALA A 56 5.00 -1.58 2.52
C ALA A 56 5.47 -2.27 3.80
N ALA A 57 5.02 -3.50 4.01
CA ALA A 57 5.72 -4.48 4.80
C ALA A 57 6.96 -4.82 3.98
N PHE A 58 7.92 -3.89 3.93
CA PHE A 58 9.23 -4.10 3.32
C PHE A 58 10.06 -4.96 4.27
N ARG A 59 9.49 -6.10 4.70
CA ARG A 59 10.11 -7.13 5.51
C ARG A 59 9.43 -8.47 5.20
N GLY A 60 10.13 -9.26 4.40
CA GLY A 60 10.04 -10.72 4.39
C GLY A 60 9.04 -11.30 3.40
N ASP A 61 9.56 -12.16 2.54
CA ASP A 61 8.86 -12.95 1.52
C ASP A 61 7.62 -13.67 2.06
N GLU A 62 6.43 -13.31 1.56
CA GLU A 62 5.35 -14.26 1.30
C GLU A 62 4.62 -13.79 0.03
N GLU A 63 5.14 -14.17 -1.14
CA GLU A 63 4.42 -14.08 -2.42
C GLU A 63 3.25 -15.07 -2.38
N GLU A 64 2.04 -14.60 -2.08
CA GLU A 64 0.83 -15.33 -2.50
C GLU A 64 0.65 -15.13 -4.01
N GLU A 65 1.29 -16.01 -4.78
CA GLU A 65 1.25 -16.02 -6.25
C GLU A 65 -0.09 -16.59 -6.75
N GLY A 66 -1.03 -15.70 -7.09
CA GLY A 66 -2.25 -16.07 -7.80
C GLY A 66 -1.93 -16.66 -9.20
N PRO A 67 -2.68 -17.66 -9.68
CA PRO A 67 -2.33 -18.40 -10.88
C PRO A 67 -2.44 -17.50 -12.12
N GLY A 68 -1.30 -17.09 -12.68
CA GLY A 68 -1.21 -16.36 -13.95
C GLY A 68 -0.67 -14.93 -13.89
N ALA A 69 -0.25 -14.43 -12.72
CA ALA A 69 0.38 -13.11 -12.64
C ALA A 69 1.83 -13.15 -13.19
N PRO A 70 2.22 -12.26 -14.13
CA PRO A 70 3.60 -12.20 -14.61
C PRO A 70 4.54 -11.79 -13.48
N LYS A 71 5.59 -12.59 -13.24
CA LYS A 71 6.61 -12.29 -12.22
C LYS A 71 7.30 -10.96 -12.54
N GLN A 72 6.93 -9.89 -11.84
CA GLN A 72 7.64 -8.62 -11.95
C GLN A 72 8.95 -8.72 -11.16
N HIS A 73 10.01 -9.15 -11.83
CA HIS A 73 11.36 -9.12 -11.28
C HIS A 73 11.83 -7.66 -11.19
N ARG A 74 11.35 -6.93 -10.18
CA ARG A 74 11.76 -5.55 -9.86
C ARG A 74 13.11 -5.59 -9.14
N VAL A 75 14.14 -6.07 -9.84
CA VAL A 75 15.50 -5.80 -9.37
C VAL A 75 15.72 -4.32 -9.56
N ALA A 76 15.79 -3.58 -8.45
CA ALA A 76 16.32 -2.24 -8.43
C ALA A 76 17.79 -2.31 -8.87
N ARG A 77 18.02 -2.35 -10.19
CA ARG A 77 19.36 -2.31 -10.76
C ARG A 77 19.90 -0.92 -10.46
N SER A 78 20.86 -0.84 -9.54
CA SER A 78 21.65 0.36 -9.34
C SER A 78 22.19 0.83 -10.71
N ARG A 79 21.89 2.07 -11.10
CA ARG A 79 22.37 2.71 -12.35
C ARG A 79 23.90 2.92 -12.36
N VAL A 80 24.58 2.51 -11.28
CA VAL A 80 26.02 2.69 -11.07
C VAL A 80 26.78 1.36 -11.20
N ARG A 81 26.09 0.23 -11.36
CA ARG A 81 26.75 -1.07 -11.53
C ARG A 81 27.55 -1.07 -12.85
N GLY A 82 28.88 -1.13 -12.74
CA GLY A 82 29.81 -1.16 -13.88
C GLY A 82 30.61 0.12 -14.13
N LYS A 83 30.45 1.18 -13.31
CA LYS A 83 31.25 2.41 -13.42
C LYS A 83 32.39 2.40 -12.40
N ASN A 84 33.58 2.85 -12.81
CA ASN A 84 34.74 2.98 -11.91
C ASN A 84 34.47 4.10 -10.89
N LEU A 85 34.12 3.71 -9.66
CA LEU A 85 33.76 4.66 -8.60
C LEU A 85 34.93 5.56 -8.20
N ALA A 86 36.17 5.05 -8.30
CA ALA A 86 37.36 5.81 -7.98
C ALA A 86 37.57 6.98 -8.94
N SER A 87 37.36 6.78 -10.25
CA SER A 87 37.47 7.89 -11.22
C SER A 87 36.40 8.95 -11.02
N ILE A 88 35.19 8.55 -10.62
CA ILE A 88 34.11 9.51 -10.30
C ILE A 88 34.51 10.34 -9.08
N ALA A 89 35.03 9.70 -8.02
CA ALA A 89 35.45 10.40 -6.81
C ALA A 89 36.59 11.41 -7.05
N VAL A 90 37.60 11.02 -7.83
CA VAL A 90 38.75 11.89 -8.17
C VAL A 90 38.31 13.11 -8.99
N ASN A 91 37.43 12.92 -9.98
CA ASN A 91 36.95 14.04 -10.79
C ASN A 91 36.11 15.02 -9.98
N LEU A 92 35.29 14.50 -9.06
CA LEU A 92 34.43 15.31 -8.21
C LEU A 92 35.24 16.09 -7.17
N SER A 93 36.27 15.47 -6.58
CA SER A 93 37.16 16.17 -5.64
C SER A 93 37.97 17.26 -6.34
N ALA A 94 38.45 17.02 -7.56
CA ALA A 94 39.13 18.04 -8.36
C ALA A 94 38.21 19.22 -8.68
N SER A 95 36.96 18.95 -9.08
CA SER A 95 35.95 19.99 -9.32
C SER A 95 35.65 20.82 -8.06
N PHE A 96 35.56 20.18 -6.90
CA PHE A 96 35.32 20.86 -5.62
C PHE A 96 36.49 21.77 -5.24
N ASN A 97 37.73 21.28 -5.38
CA ASN A 97 38.93 22.07 -5.10
C ASN A 97 39.08 23.26 -6.04
N SER A 98 38.70 23.12 -7.32
CA SER A 98 38.67 24.23 -8.28
C SER A 98 37.70 25.34 -7.84
N LEU A 99 36.53 24.95 -7.35
CA LEU A 99 35.50 25.86 -6.85
C LEU A 99 35.95 26.63 -5.61
N LEU A 100 36.73 25.98 -4.73
CA LEU A 100 37.32 26.63 -3.56
C LEU A 100 38.49 27.56 -3.91
N SER A 101 39.16 27.35 -5.05
CA SER A 101 40.26 28.21 -5.48
C SER A 101 39.82 29.50 -6.20
N GLU A 102 38.55 29.57 -6.61
CA GLU A 102 37.95 30.76 -7.23
C GLU A 102 37.31 31.73 -6.22
N VAL A 103 37.38 31.44 -4.92
CA VAL A 103 36.91 32.28 -3.80
C VAL A 103 38.10 32.84 -3.02
#